data_AF-A0A6A4G9C3-F1
#
_entry.id   AF-A0A6A4G9C3-F1
#
_cell.length_a   1.000
_cell.length_b   1.000
_cell.length_c   1.000
_cell.angle_alpha   90.00
_cell.angle_beta   90.00
_cell.angle_gamma   90.00
#
_symmetry.space_group_name_H-M   'P 1'
#
loop_
_entity.id
_entity.type
_entity.pdbx_description
1 polymer ?
#
loop_
_entity_poly.entity_id
_entity_poly.type
_entity_poly.pdbx_seq_one_letter_code
_entity_poly.pdbx_strand_id
1 'polypeptide(L)'
;MQVHLLLVFALAAAASVVVVASQSTNATDAAVALVYDIPECTDDQLNIGESILITEPSTLQCEAKFGIATGMLLQSASMADELCSEQCCLNALRTLYATLPNCRYELWGLQYSASKFLNHCGIATNTSTITYE
;
A
#
# COMPACT_ATOMS: atom_id res chain seq x y z
N MET A 1 -23.61 -55.64 -27.27
CA MET A 1 -23.60 -55.68 -28.75
C MET A 1 -24.00 -54.30 -29.26
N GLN A 2 -23.22 -53.76 -30.20
CA GLN A 2 -23.41 -52.54 -31.03
C GLN A 2 -23.45 -51.19 -30.28
N VAL A 3 -22.45 -50.31 -30.30
CA VAL A 3 -21.53 -49.73 -31.33
C VAL A 3 -22.08 -48.46 -31.99
N HIS A 4 -21.38 -47.36 -31.67
CA HIS A 4 -21.19 -46.07 -32.36
C HIS A 4 -22.37 -45.09 -32.54
N LEU A 5 -22.19 -43.89 -31.97
CA LEU A 5 -22.06 -42.70 -32.82
C LEU A 5 -21.20 -41.62 -32.13
N LEU A 6 -20.09 -41.30 -32.77
CA LEU A 6 -19.25 -40.14 -32.51
C LEU A 6 -20.00 -38.86 -32.92
N LEU A 7 -19.94 -37.81 -32.08
CA LEU A 7 -20.07 -36.44 -32.55
C LEU A 7 -19.27 -35.52 -31.64
N VAL A 8 -18.02 -35.29 -32.04
CA VAL A 8 -17.19 -34.18 -31.58
C VAL A 8 -17.68 -32.94 -32.32
N PHE A 9 -18.19 -31.95 -31.60
CA PHE A 9 -18.26 -30.57 -32.08
C PHE A 9 -17.55 -29.67 -31.07
N ALA A 10 -16.32 -29.32 -31.43
CA ALA A 10 -15.58 -28.25 -30.78
C ALA A 10 -16.24 -26.92 -31.17
N LEU A 11 -16.80 -26.20 -30.20
CA LEU A 11 -17.04 -24.77 -30.33
C LEU A 11 -16.01 -24.02 -29.49
N ALA A 12 -14.96 -23.55 -30.17
CA ALA A 12 -14.05 -22.55 -29.64
C ALA A 12 -14.80 -21.20 -29.60
N ALA A 13 -15.27 -20.80 -28.42
CA ALA A 13 -15.72 -19.45 -28.20
C ALA A 13 -14.49 -18.56 -27.96
N ALA A 14 -14.10 -17.81 -28.99
CA ALA A 14 -13.13 -16.74 -28.86
C ALA A 14 -13.75 -15.61 -28.02
N ALA A 15 -13.44 -15.58 -26.73
CA ALA A 15 -13.72 -14.42 -25.89
C ALA A 15 -12.66 -13.35 -26.18
N SER A 16 -13.06 -12.29 -26.87
CA SER A 16 -12.29 -11.07 -27.06
C SER A 16 -12.10 -10.40 -25.69
N VAL A 17 -10.97 -10.66 -25.04
CA VAL A 17 -10.53 -9.88 -23.89
C VAL A 17 -10.12 -8.51 -24.43
N VAL A 18 -10.94 -7.50 -24.14
CA VAL A 18 -10.56 -6.10 -24.32
C VAL A 18 -9.39 -5.86 -23.37
N VAL A 19 -8.18 -5.83 -23.92
CA VAL A 19 -7.00 -5.34 -23.20
C VAL A 19 -7.23 -3.84 -23.03
N VAL A 20 -7.79 -3.43 -21.89
CA VAL A 20 -7.66 -2.06 -21.43
C VAL A 20 -6.17 -1.90 -21.13
N ALA A 21 -5.45 -1.31 -22.09
CA ALA A 21 -4.12 -0.78 -21.84
C ALA A 21 -4.29 0.36 -20.83
N SER A 22 -4.18 0.04 -19.55
CA SER A 22 -3.96 1.03 -18.50
C SER A 22 -2.70 1.79 -18.90
N GLN A 23 -2.85 3.06 -19.23
CA GLN A 23 -1.75 3.97 -19.53
C GLN A 23 -0.84 4.03 -18.29
N SER A 24 0.20 3.20 -18.26
CA SER A 24 1.29 3.33 -17.32
C SER A 24 2.25 4.37 -17.87
N THR A 25 1.91 5.64 -17.73
CA THR A 25 2.84 6.73 -18.06
C THR A 25 2.63 7.83 -17.02
N ASN A 26 3.66 8.02 -16.18
CA ASN A 26 3.82 9.08 -15.18
C ASN A 26 3.19 8.92 -13.78
N ALA A 27 3.04 7.70 -13.26
CA ALA A 27 2.67 7.53 -11.84
C ALA A 27 3.77 7.98 -10.85
N THR A 28 5.06 7.86 -11.25
CA THR A 28 6.20 8.16 -10.38
C THR A 28 6.40 9.66 -10.17
N ASP A 29 6.30 10.46 -11.24
CA ASP A 29 6.45 11.93 -11.17
C ASP A 29 5.32 12.58 -10.34
N ALA A 30 4.08 12.11 -10.53
CA ALA A 30 2.94 12.58 -9.75
C ALA A 30 3.04 12.15 -8.27
N ALA A 31 3.51 10.93 -7.97
CA ALA A 31 3.66 10.47 -6.60
C ALA A 31 4.76 11.22 -5.82
N VAL A 32 5.85 11.62 -6.49
CA VAL A 32 6.92 12.44 -5.91
C VAL A 32 6.44 13.88 -5.72
N ALA A 33 5.75 14.45 -6.70
CA ALA A 33 5.13 15.77 -6.58
C ALA A 33 4.18 15.88 -5.37
N LEU A 34 3.36 14.85 -5.14
CA LEU A 34 2.43 14.79 -4.00
C LEU A 34 3.13 14.74 -2.65
N VAL A 35 4.32 14.14 -2.53
CA VAL A 35 5.10 14.19 -1.28
C VAL A 35 5.65 15.59 -1.05
N TYR A 36 6.05 16.28 -2.13
CA TYR A 36 6.55 17.66 -2.04
C TYR A 36 5.48 18.69 -1.64
N ASP A 37 4.20 18.34 -1.70
CA ASP A 37 3.08 19.14 -1.18
C ASP A 37 2.82 18.93 0.33
N ILE A 38 3.37 17.88 0.93
CA ILE A 38 3.25 17.61 2.37
C ILE A 38 4.21 18.54 3.14
N PRO A 39 3.76 19.27 4.18
CA PRO A 39 4.66 20.13 4.95
C PRO A 39 5.79 19.34 5.62
N GLU A 40 6.99 19.92 5.69
CA GLU A 40 8.11 19.35 6.47
C GLU A 40 7.71 19.24 7.95
N CYS A 41 8.13 18.15 8.58
CA CYS A 41 7.92 17.93 10.00
C CYS A 41 8.76 18.91 10.84
N THR A 42 8.20 19.36 11.95
CA THR A 42 9.00 19.93 13.04
C THR A 42 9.77 18.81 13.75
N ASP A 43 10.83 19.16 14.48
CA ASP A 43 11.60 18.19 15.29
C ASP A 43 10.69 17.43 16.28
N ASP A 44 9.72 18.12 16.89
CA ASP A 44 8.74 17.48 17.79
C ASP A 44 7.89 16.44 17.05
N GLN A 45 7.47 16.73 15.81
CA GLN A 45 6.71 15.78 15.00
C GLN A 45 7.57 14.59 14.58
N LEU A 46 8.85 14.79 14.29
CA LEU A 46 9.79 13.69 14.00
C LEU A 46 9.95 12.78 15.23
N ASN A 47 10.16 13.36 16.41
CA ASN A 47 10.28 12.62 17.66
C ASN A 47 9.01 11.82 17.99
N ILE A 48 7.83 12.43 17.77
CA ILE A 48 6.54 11.74 17.92
C ILE A 48 6.42 10.60 16.92
N GLY A 49 6.76 10.85 15.65
CA GLY A 49 6.73 9.86 14.58
C GLY A 49 7.61 8.65 14.89
N GLU A 50 8.88 8.89 15.24
CA GLU A 50 9.82 7.84 15.65
C GLU A 50 9.29 7.06 16.86
N SER A 51 8.81 7.76 17.89
CA SER A 51 8.24 7.12 19.08
C SER A 51 7.08 6.20 18.73
N ILE A 52 6.15 6.63 17.88
CA ILE A 52 5.03 5.79 17.42
C ILE A 52 5.56 4.57 16.67
N LEU A 53 6.46 4.75 15.71
CA LEU A 53 6.99 3.66 14.88
C LEU A 53 7.67 2.57 15.70
N ILE A 54 8.35 2.91 16.79
CA ILE A 54 9.08 1.95 17.63
C ILE A 54 8.30 1.43 18.84
N THR A 55 7.11 1.97 19.13
CA THR A 55 6.33 1.56 20.32
C THR A 55 4.92 1.06 20.02
N GLU A 56 4.37 1.30 18.83
CA GLU A 56 3.00 0.89 18.52
C GLU A 56 2.89 -0.65 18.50
N PRO A 57 2.08 -1.27 19.37
CA PRO A 57 2.10 -2.72 19.58
C PRO A 57 1.76 -3.56 18.33
N SER A 58 0.88 -3.07 17.46
CA SER A 58 0.49 -3.79 16.24
C SER A 58 1.62 -3.76 15.22
N THR A 59 2.31 -2.63 15.12
CA THR A 59 3.51 -2.41 14.30
C THR A 59 4.60 -3.38 14.73
N LEU A 60 4.94 -3.41 16.02
CA LEU A 60 5.94 -4.33 16.57
C LEU A 60 5.59 -5.81 16.33
N GLN A 61 4.32 -6.18 16.45
CA GLN A 61 3.87 -7.55 16.17
C GLN A 61 4.01 -7.92 14.69
N CYS A 62 3.65 -7.00 13.79
CA CYS A 62 3.81 -7.21 12.36
C CYS A 62 5.31 -7.32 12.00
N GLU A 63 6.15 -6.42 12.52
CA GLU A 63 7.59 -6.42 12.29
C GLU A 63 8.24 -7.72 12.78
N ALA A 64 7.92 -8.15 14.00
CA ALA A 64 8.41 -9.41 14.55
C ALA A 64 7.98 -10.63 13.73
N LYS A 65 6.75 -10.62 13.20
CA LYS A 65 6.23 -11.72 12.37
C LYS A 65 7.01 -11.90 11.07
N PHE A 66 7.43 -10.80 10.45
CA PHE A 66 8.12 -10.79 9.16
C PHE A 66 9.64 -10.64 9.25
N GLY A 67 10.19 -10.52 10.48
CA GLY A 67 11.61 -10.28 10.68
C GLY A 67 12.06 -8.89 10.21
N ILE A 68 11.16 -7.92 10.19
CA ILE A 68 11.45 -6.53 9.89
C ILE A 68 12.07 -5.89 11.14
N ALA A 69 13.09 -5.06 10.95
CA ALA A 69 13.69 -4.33 12.06
C ALA A 69 12.70 -3.32 12.67
N THR A 70 12.83 -3.06 13.97
CA THR A 70 11.90 -2.18 14.68
C THR A 70 11.82 -0.78 14.06
N GLY A 71 10.61 -0.29 13.82
CA GLY A 71 10.33 1.01 13.21
C GLY A 71 10.50 1.06 11.69
N MET A 72 10.74 -0.08 11.04
CA MET A 72 11.01 -0.18 9.60
C MET A 72 9.82 -0.72 8.79
N LEU A 73 8.66 -0.95 9.41
CA LEU A 73 7.47 -1.47 8.73
C LEU A 73 7.13 -0.66 7.46
N LEU A 74 7.07 0.67 7.58
CA LEU A 74 6.73 1.57 6.46
C LEU A 74 7.82 1.67 5.39
N GLN A 75 9.02 1.15 5.66
CA GLN A 75 10.13 1.08 4.70
C GLN A 75 10.19 -0.28 3.99
N SER A 76 9.34 -1.24 4.39
CA SER A 76 9.33 -2.62 3.88
C SER A 76 8.43 -2.80 2.64
N ALA A 77 8.46 -1.83 1.72
CA ALA A 77 7.60 -1.83 0.53
C ALA A 77 7.81 -3.04 -0.38
N SER A 78 8.98 -3.68 -0.34
CA SER A 78 9.27 -4.91 -1.08
C SER A 78 8.46 -6.12 -0.61
N MET A 79 7.87 -6.06 0.58
CA MET A 79 7.04 -7.13 1.16
C MET A 79 5.56 -6.74 1.21
N ALA A 80 5.16 -5.73 0.43
CA ALA A 80 3.84 -5.13 0.60
C ALA A 80 2.69 -6.13 0.40
N ASP A 81 2.79 -7.02 -0.59
CA ASP A 81 1.76 -8.02 -0.87
C ASP A 81 1.61 -9.04 0.26
N GLU A 82 2.72 -9.48 0.85
CA GLU A 82 2.71 -10.39 2.00
C GLU A 82 2.12 -9.70 3.24
N LEU A 83 2.48 -8.43 3.49
CA LEU A 83 1.94 -7.65 4.61
C LEU A 83 0.44 -7.39 4.45
N CYS A 84 -0.04 -7.14 3.22
CA CYS A 84 -1.47 -6.96 2.95
C CYS A 84 -2.31 -8.21 3.22
N SER A 85 -1.70 -9.39 3.17
CA SER A 85 -2.36 -10.67 3.44
C SER A 85 -2.52 -10.97 4.93
N GLU A 86 -1.92 -10.15 5.80
CA GLU A 86 -1.88 -10.36 7.25
C GLU A 86 -2.68 -9.32 8.03
N GLN A 87 -3.70 -9.77 8.74
CA GLN A 87 -4.61 -8.86 9.47
C GLN A 87 -3.89 -8.04 10.55
N CYS A 88 -2.86 -8.59 11.21
CA CYS A 88 -2.08 -7.83 12.20
C CYS A 88 -1.35 -6.65 11.55
N CYS A 89 -0.79 -6.85 10.36
CA CYS A 89 -0.11 -5.81 9.60
C CYS A 89 -1.09 -4.78 9.05
N LEU A 90 -2.27 -5.20 8.57
CA LEU A 90 -3.33 -4.26 8.19
C LEU A 90 -3.80 -3.39 9.37
N ASN A 91 -3.88 -3.96 10.58
CA ASN A 91 -4.21 -3.19 11.78
C ASN A 91 -3.10 -2.21 12.14
N ALA A 92 -1.83 -2.64 12.08
CA ALA A 92 -0.68 -1.76 12.27
C ALA A 92 -0.71 -0.56 11.30
N LEU A 93 -0.88 -0.83 10.00
CA LEU A 93 -0.94 0.22 8.98
C LEU A 93 -2.10 1.20 9.20
N ARG A 94 -3.27 0.71 9.62
CA ARG A 94 -4.41 1.58 9.99
C ARG A 94 -4.11 2.44 11.21
N THR A 95 -3.47 1.87 12.23
CA THR A 95 -3.08 2.62 13.43
C THR A 95 -2.05 3.68 13.07
N LEU A 96 -0.98 3.32 12.36
CA LEU A 96 0.05 4.25 11.91
C LEU A 96 -0.54 5.36 11.06
N TYR A 97 -1.45 5.05 10.14
CA TYR A 97 -2.15 6.07 9.36
C TYR A 97 -2.96 7.03 10.25
N ALA A 98 -3.59 6.54 11.32
CA ALA A 98 -4.39 7.38 12.21
C ALA A 98 -3.56 8.20 13.21
N THR A 99 -2.36 7.74 13.58
CA THR A 99 -1.57 8.32 14.68
C THR A 99 -0.35 9.09 14.22
N LEU A 100 0.23 8.76 13.05
CA LEU A 100 1.41 9.45 12.57
C LEU A 100 1.09 10.91 12.19
N PRO A 101 2.02 11.84 12.45
CA PRO A 101 1.90 13.21 11.98
C PRO A 101 1.73 13.29 10.46
N ASN A 102 0.84 14.19 10.01
CA ASN A 102 0.70 14.52 8.59
C ASN A 102 1.77 15.53 8.15
N CYS A 103 3.01 15.06 8.10
CA CYS A 103 4.17 15.83 7.67
C CYS A 103 5.18 14.89 6.99
N ARG A 104 6.21 15.45 6.38
CA ARG A 104 7.30 14.70 5.75
C ARG A 104 8.66 14.97 6.38
N TYR A 105 9.56 14.02 6.20
CA TYR A 105 10.99 14.17 6.39
C TYR A 105 11.68 13.86 5.05
N GLU A 106 12.30 14.85 4.44
CA GLU A 106 12.88 14.71 3.08
C GLU A 106 11.84 14.22 2.06
N LEU A 107 12.04 13.02 1.51
CA LEU A 107 11.15 12.36 0.55
C LEU A 107 10.14 11.40 1.23
N TRP A 108 10.03 11.45 2.56
CA TRP A 108 9.27 10.49 3.33
C TRP A 108 8.14 11.14 4.12
N GLY A 109 6.92 11.05 3.61
CA GLY A 109 5.72 11.46 4.36
C GLY A 109 5.34 10.39 5.38
N LEU A 110 5.32 10.71 6.68
CA LEU A 110 5.06 9.74 7.76
C LEU A 110 3.68 9.08 7.60
N GLN A 111 2.61 9.88 7.75
CA GLN A 111 1.24 9.41 7.54
C GLN A 111 0.97 8.98 6.08
N TYR A 112 1.57 9.69 5.12
CA TYR A 112 1.40 9.40 3.70
C TYR A 112 1.93 8.01 3.32
N SER A 113 3.05 7.58 3.89
CA SER A 113 3.60 6.24 3.61
C SER A 113 2.66 5.14 4.08
N ALA A 114 2.05 5.29 5.26
CA ALA A 114 1.02 4.37 5.73
C ALA A 114 -0.22 4.36 4.82
N SER A 115 -0.64 5.54 4.34
CA SER A 115 -1.73 5.65 3.35
C SER A 115 -1.40 4.93 2.04
N LYS A 116 -0.19 5.11 1.49
CA LYS A 116 0.23 4.41 0.28
C LYS A 116 0.24 2.90 0.45
N PHE A 117 0.68 2.43 1.61
CA PHE A 117 0.63 1.01 1.96
C PHE A 117 -0.81 0.48 2.02
N LEU A 118 -1.72 1.20 2.69
CA LEU A 118 -3.14 0.83 2.76
C LEU A 118 -3.80 0.82 1.39
N ASN A 119 -3.53 1.84 0.57
CA ASN A 119 -4.04 1.91 -0.80
C ASN A 119 -3.52 0.76 -1.67
N HIS A 120 -2.25 0.36 -1.51
CA HIS A 120 -1.70 -0.84 -2.14
C HIS A 120 -2.46 -2.11 -1.71
N CYS A 121 -2.82 -2.21 -0.43
CA CYS A 121 -3.68 -3.28 0.09
C CYS A 121 -5.17 -3.18 -0.32
N GLY A 122 -5.55 -2.24 -1.19
CA GLY A 122 -6.94 -2.03 -1.62
C GLY A 122 -7.83 -1.37 -0.57
N ILE A 123 -7.25 -0.76 0.47
CA ILE A 123 -7.97 -0.02 1.52
C ILE A 123 -7.84 1.47 1.23
N ALA A 124 -8.94 2.07 0.79
CA ALA A 124 -8.99 3.50 0.53
C ALA A 124 -8.69 4.31 1.80
N THR A 125 -7.82 5.30 1.67
CA THR A 125 -7.51 6.28 2.72
C THR A 125 -7.84 7.68 2.22
N ASN A 126 -8.46 8.48 3.08
CA ASN A 126 -8.70 9.89 2.81
C ASN A 126 -7.48 10.69 3.28
N THR A 127 -6.29 10.40 2.76
CA THR A 127 -5.24 11.42 2.82
C THR A 127 -5.74 12.57 1.97
N SER A 128 -5.89 13.75 2.56
CA SER A 128 -6.23 14.96 1.82
C SER A 128 -5.17 15.15 0.73
N THR A 129 -5.41 14.62 -0.47
CA THR A 129 -4.82 15.16 -1.67
C THR A 129 -5.29 16.59 -1.69
N ILE A 130 -4.37 17.53 -1.47
CA ILE A 130 -4.65 18.94 -1.75
C ILE A 130 -5.08 18.93 -3.22
N THR A 131 -6.39 19.09 -3.42
CA THR A 131 -6.98 19.13 -4.74
C THR A 131 -6.70 20.55 -5.22
N TYR A 132 -5.71 20.69 -6.08
CA TYR A 132 -5.58 21.94 -6.84
C TYR A 132 -6.72 21.95 -7.86
N GLU A 133 -7.77 22.73 -7.57
CA GLU A 133 -8.70 23.23 -8.60
C GLU A 133 -8.02 24.29 -9.46
#